data_AF-A0A7X8RKZ9-F1
#
_entry.id   AF-A0A7X8RKZ9-F1
#
_cell.length_a   1.000
_cell.length_b   1.000
_cell.length_c   1.000
_cell.angle_alpha   90.00
_cell.angle_beta   90.00
_cell.angle_gamma   90.00
#
_symmetry.space_group_name_H-M   'P 1'
#
loop_
_entity.id
_entity.type
_entity.pdbx_description
1 polymer ?
#
loop_
_entity_poly.entity_id
_entity_poly.type
_entity_poly.pdbx_seq_one_letter_code
_entity_poly.pdbx_strand_id
1 'polypeptide(L)'
;MIKQFLNQEWKQFFRSSYWQKSVALNILMGFLALYFIVVFLALGISLYPILKKQFPESDPLIIVNGFIFYWFLADLLIRFFLQKLPVMNVKPLLVLPVSRSKITHYVLNKSVVSFFNFLPLFATIPFGLFLINEDYNTTSVIIWIVLLTIFTLIINFLNFIIESKSSETELSFLPILVIASALFALNYFEIVSFSSILSKAINSITQNPVLLIIPVAILIGLYYLNYSIIKKKLYIDASLKKKTQVATTTDMAWTRKFGDIAPFLQLDLKLLWRNKRPRSSIFMIIIGLLYGLFFYPNPTYKDMVPMFVFVGVFITGIFMINFGQFIPAWDSGYYKLLMSQNIKYKEYLKSKYSLMIISAVALFVLSIPYVYFGWKILLIHFAAMVYNIGVNSYVLLYGGSFNRKQIDLTQKAAFNYQGTGAVQWLIGFPLLLAPILIFYLPYKFISFEAGIATLIILGTIGIIFHQKLMKFISQQYLASKYKMISAFEQNT
;
A
#
# COMPACT_ATOMS: atom_id res chain seq x y z
N MET A 1 9.97 -4.12 33.24
CA MET A 1 10.36 -4.66 31.92
C MET A 1 9.55 -4.09 30.76
N ILE A 2 8.20 -4.23 30.71
CA ILE A 2 7.38 -3.61 29.63
C ILE A 2 7.60 -2.09 29.56
N LYS A 3 7.61 -1.40 30.70
CA LYS A 3 7.96 0.03 30.80
C LYS A 3 9.36 0.37 30.26
N GLN A 4 10.33 -0.54 30.42
CA GLN A 4 11.69 -0.35 29.88
C GLN A 4 11.72 -0.52 28.36
N PHE A 5 10.98 -1.49 27.80
CA PHE A 5 10.83 -1.63 26.35
C PHE A 5 10.16 -0.41 25.71
N LEU A 6 9.09 0.10 26.33
CA LEU A 6 8.45 1.34 25.88
C LEU A 6 9.43 2.52 25.92
N ASN A 7 10.23 2.66 26.98
CA ASN A 7 11.26 3.71 27.06
C ASN A 7 12.35 3.56 25.98
N GLN A 8 12.80 2.33 25.70
CA GLN A 8 13.76 2.07 24.62
C GLN A 8 13.19 2.44 23.25
N GLU A 9 11.90 2.18 23.00
CA GLU A 9 11.24 2.59 21.75
C GLU A 9 11.12 4.11 21.64
N TRP A 10 10.72 4.80 22.70
CA TRP A 10 10.69 6.27 22.71
C TRP A 10 12.07 6.85 22.40
N LYS A 11 13.13 6.29 22.99
CA LYS A 11 14.51 6.66 22.68
C LYS A 11 14.88 6.32 21.24
N GLN A 12 14.51 5.15 20.71
CA GLN A 12 14.76 4.75 19.33
C GLN A 12 14.06 5.70 18.34
N PHE A 13 12.81 6.05 18.60
CA PHE A 13 12.02 6.96 17.78
C PHE A 13 12.70 8.33 17.65
N PHE A 14 13.03 8.96 18.79
CA PHE A 14 13.67 10.29 18.78
C PHE A 14 15.13 10.28 18.33
N ARG A 15 15.88 9.20 18.56
CA ARG A 15 17.28 9.06 18.14
C ARG A 15 17.44 8.52 16.72
N SER A 16 16.36 8.10 16.08
CA SER A 16 16.41 7.65 14.69
C SER A 16 16.80 8.84 13.80
N SER A 17 17.73 8.59 12.87
CA SER A 17 18.09 9.58 11.83
C SER A 17 16.87 9.96 10.96
N TYR A 18 15.84 9.12 10.95
CA TYR A 18 14.55 9.35 10.33
C TYR A 18 13.81 10.54 10.94
N TRP A 19 13.63 10.58 12.27
CA TRP A 19 12.90 11.67 12.93
C TRP A 19 13.52 13.04 12.64
N GLN A 20 14.86 13.10 12.60
CA GLN A 20 15.60 14.33 12.33
C GLN A 20 15.63 14.73 10.84
N LYS A 21 15.63 13.77 9.90
CA LYS A 21 15.73 14.05 8.45
C LYS A 21 14.38 14.14 7.72
N SER A 22 13.28 13.63 8.30
CA SER A 22 11.97 13.56 7.63
C SER A 22 10.86 14.35 8.33
N VAL A 23 11.17 15.54 8.84
CA VAL A 23 10.22 16.43 9.54
C VAL A 23 8.93 16.65 8.74
N ALA A 24 9.02 16.91 7.44
CA ALA A 24 7.84 17.09 6.58
C ALA A 24 6.92 15.85 6.52
N LEU A 25 7.52 14.65 6.48
CA LEU A 25 6.76 13.41 6.48
C LEU A 25 6.11 13.17 7.85
N ASN A 26 6.79 13.55 8.92
CA ASN A 26 6.26 13.44 10.28
C ASN A 26 5.08 14.39 10.50
N ILE A 27 5.17 15.62 9.97
CA ILE A 27 4.07 16.58 9.95
C ILE A 27 2.90 16.01 9.16
N LEU A 28 3.15 15.45 7.97
CA LEU A 28 2.10 14.83 7.15
C LEU A 28 1.40 13.67 7.89
N MET A 29 2.17 12.79 8.55
CA MET A 29 1.59 11.69 9.35
C MET A 29 0.76 12.21 10.53
N GLY A 30 1.23 13.23 11.24
CA GLY A 30 0.49 13.87 12.33
C GLY A 30 -0.80 14.54 11.84
N PHE A 31 -0.73 15.25 10.72
CA PHE A 31 -1.89 15.87 10.09
C PHE A 31 -2.92 14.81 9.64
N LEU A 32 -2.49 13.73 8.98
CA LEU A 32 -3.38 12.63 8.59
C LEU A 32 -4.02 11.97 9.80
N ALA A 33 -3.26 11.73 10.87
CA ALA A 33 -3.81 11.17 12.11
C ALA A 33 -4.87 12.10 12.71
N LEU A 34 -4.60 13.41 12.80
CA LEU A 34 -5.56 14.39 13.30
C LEU A 34 -6.80 14.48 12.40
N TYR A 35 -6.62 14.48 11.08
CA TYR A 35 -7.71 14.45 10.11
C TYR A 35 -8.64 13.26 10.35
N PHE A 36 -8.10 12.04 10.51
CA PHE A 36 -8.93 10.86 10.79
C PHE A 36 -9.62 10.94 12.16
N ILE A 37 -8.96 11.47 13.19
CA ILE A 37 -9.60 11.70 14.50
C ILE A 37 -10.80 12.64 14.34
N VAL A 38 -10.64 13.77 13.65
CA VAL A 38 -11.72 14.75 13.42
C VAL A 38 -12.86 14.12 12.62
N VAL A 39 -12.56 13.36 11.57
CA VAL A 39 -13.58 12.67 10.76
C VAL A 39 -14.38 11.66 11.59
N PHE A 40 -13.72 10.86 12.43
CA PHE A 40 -14.41 9.89 13.28
C PHE A 40 -15.21 10.54 14.40
N LEU A 41 -14.69 11.62 15.00
CA LEU A 41 -15.46 12.44 15.94
C LEU A 41 -16.71 13.03 15.29
N ALA A 42 -16.55 13.65 14.12
CA ALA A 42 -17.66 14.21 13.36
C ALA A 42 -18.68 13.12 12.99
N LEU A 43 -18.23 11.93 12.59
CA LEU A 43 -19.08 10.78 12.35
C LEU A 43 -19.88 10.42 13.61
N GLY A 44 -19.22 10.21 14.75
CA GLY A 44 -19.89 9.83 16.00
C GLY A 44 -20.95 10.84 16.46
N ILE A 45 -20.64 12.13 16.36
CA ILE A 45 -21.54 13.24 16.77
C ILE A 45 -22.73 13.37 15.80
N SER A 46 -22.48 13.27 14.50
CA SER A 46 -23.50 13.52 13.47
C SER A 46 -24.39 12.32 13.17
N LEU A 47 -23.97 11.10 13.53
CA LEU A 47 -24.67 9.86 13.15
C LEU A 47 -26.11 9.82 13.70
N TYR A 48 -26.30 10.12 14.99
CA TYR A 48 -27.63 10.12 15.61
C TYR A 48 -28.60 11.14 14.96
N PRO A 49 -28.28 12.45 14.88
CA PRO A 49 -29.21 13.43 14.31
C PRO A 49 -29.49 13.19 12.83
N ILE A 50 -28.51 12.71 12.05
CA ILE A 50 -28.73 12.36 10.64
C ILE A 50 -29.71 11.19 10.52
N LEU A 51 -29.49 10.11 11.29
CA LEU A 51 -30.35 8.93 11.24
C LEU A 51 -31.77 9.26 11.68
N LYS A 52 -31.95 10.04 12.76
CA LYS A 52 -33.29 10.43 13.22
C LYS A 52 -34.01 11.32 12.22
N LYS A 53 -33.29 12.20 11.51
CA LYS A 53 -33.86 13.04 10.45
C LYS A 53 -34.29 12.23 9.22
N GLN A 54 -33.50 11.22 8.84
CA GLN A 54 -33.72 10.45 7.62
C GLN A 54 -34.68 9.27 7.82
N PHE A 55 -34.68 8.68 9.03
CA PHE A 55 -35.53 7.56 9.43
C PHE A 55 -36.21 7.85 10.79
N PRO A 56 -37.21 8.75 10.83
CA PRO A 56 -37.81 9.21 12.10
C PRO A 56 -38.42 8.09 12.94
N GLU A 57 -39.00 7.09 12.28
CA GLU A 57 -39.73 5.97 12.89
C GLU A 57 -38.83 4.80 13.32
N SER A 58 -37.55 4.83 12.98
CA SER A 58 -36.60 3.75 13.29
C SER A 58 -35.65 4.14 14.41
N ASP A 59 -35.29 3.17 15.25
CA ASP A 59 -34.30 3.36 16.31
C ASP A 59 -32.88 3.51 15.70
N PRO A 60 -32.21 4.67 15.87
CA PRO A 60 -30.85 4.88 15.38
C PRO A 60 -29.84 3.82 15.83
N LEU A 61 -29.95 3.29 17.06
CA LEU A 61 -29.04 2.26 17.57
C LEU A 61 -29.21 0.95 16.79
N ILE A 62 -30.45 0.56 16.48
CA ILE A 62 -30.75 -0.64 15.69
C ILE A 62 -30.22 -0.49 14.26
N ILE A 63 -30.39 0.69 13.65
CA ILE A 63 -29.85 0.97 12.31
C ILE A 63 -28.33 0.84 12.32
N VAL A 64 -27.65 1.48 13.27
CA VAL A 64 -26.19 1.39 13.40
C VAL A 64 -25.75 -0.06 13.57
N ASN A 65 -26.47 -0.86 14.37
CA ASN A 65 -26.15 -2.28 14.56
C ASN A 65 -26.23 -3.11 13.28
N GLY A 66 -27.11 -2.74 12.34
CA GLY A 66 -27.14 -3.30 10.98
C GLY A 66 -25.86 -3.01 10.17
N PHE A 67 -25.24 -1.85 10.36
CA PHE A 67 -24.04 -1.45 9.62
C PHE A 67 -22.72 -2.01 10.19
N ILE A 68 -22.72 -2.54 11.41
CA ILE A 68 -21.50 -3.03 12.08
C ILE A 68 -20.83 -4.18 11.29
N PHE A 69 -21.59 -5.00 10.56
CA PHE A 69 -21.00 -6.04 9.72
C PHE A 69 -20.12 -5.45 8.61
N TYR A 70 -20.61 -4.42 7.92
CA TYR A 70 -19.84 -3.73 6.89
C TYR A 70 -18.63 -3.01 7.48
N TRP A 71 -18.81 -2.38 8.65
CA TRP A 71 -17.71 -1.78 9.40
C TRP A 71 -16.62 -2.81 9.74
N PHE A 72 -17.01 -3.98 10.23
CA PHE A 72 -16.08 -5.06 10.58
C PHE A 72 -15.25 -5.52 9.37
N LEU A 73 -15.91 -5.73 8.22
CA LEU A 73 -15.22 -6.10 6.98
C LEU A 73 -14.27 -5.01 6.50
N ALA A 74 -14.73 -3.75 6.49
CA ALA A 74 -13.93 -2.61 6.08
C ALA A 74 -12.72 -2.43 6.98
N ASP A 75 -12.91 -2.46 8.31
CA ASP A 75 -11.83 -2.31 9.29
C ASP A 75 -10.81 -3.46 9.18
N LEU A 76 -11.27 -4.71 9.00
CA LEU A 76 -10.37 -5.86 8.77
C LEU A 76 -9.52 -5.68 7.51
N LEU A 77 -10.12 -5.25 6.39
CA LEU A 77 -9.40 -5.00 5.14
C LEU A 77 -8.40 -3.85 5.29
N ILE A 78 -8.83 -2.72 5.85
CA ILE A 78 -7.97 -1.56 6.08
C ILE A 78 -6.77 -1.93 6.96
N ARG A 79 -6.99 -2.64 8.07
CA ARG A 79 -5.92 -3.09 8.96
C ARG A 79 -4.98 -4.08 8.31
N PHE A 80 -5.49 -4.99 7.48
CA PHE A 80 -4.64 -5.94 6.78
C PHE A 80 -3.61 -5.24 5.87
N PHE A 81 -4.03 -4.15 5.22
CA PHE A 81 -3.16 -3.36 4.36
C PHE A 81 -2.26 -2.40 5.14
N LEU A 82 -2.79 -1.70 6.15
CA LEU A 82 -2.10 -0.60 6.82
C LEU A 82 -1.41 -0.99 8.14
N GLN A 83 -1.89 -2.01 8.83
CA GLN A 83 -1.44 -2.41 10.17
C GLN A 83 -0.58 -3.69 10.11
N LYS A 84 0.74 -3.53 10.11
CA LYS A 84 1.70 -4.64 10.09
C LYS A 84 2.15 -5.09 11.48
N LEU A 85 2.50 -6.37 11.60
CA LEU A 85 3.04 -6.95 12.83
C LEU A 85 4.42 -6.34 13.18
N PRO A 86 4.67 -5.91 14.43
CA PRO A 86 5.93 -5.28 14.83
C PRO A 86 7.10 -6.28 15.01
N VAL A 87 6.96 -7.52 14.52
CA VAL A 87 7.88 -8.64 14.78
C VAL A 87 9.28 -8.40 14.21
N MET A 88 9.43 -7.58 13.16
CA MET A 88 10.75 -7.27 12.60
C MET A 88 11.68 -6.56 13.59
N ASN A 89 11.13 -5.74 14.50
CA ASN A 89 11.92 -4.99 15.48
C ASN A 89 12.32 -5.83 16.71
N VAL A 90 11.92 -7.10 16.75
CA VAL A 90 12.13 -7.98 17.90
C VAL A 90 13.46 -8.72 17.83
N LYS A 91 14.09 -8.81 16.64
CA LYS A 91 15.37 -9.52 16.44
C LYS A 91 16.48 -9.08 17.41
N PRO A 92 16.70 -7.77 17.69
CA PRO A 92 17.70 -7.35 18.66
C PRO A 92 17.39 -7.79 20.10
N LEU A 93 16.12 -8.08 20.43
CA LEU A 93 15.74 -8.58 21.75
C LEU A 93 16.01 -10.07 21.92
N LEU A 94 16.14 -10.82 20.81
CA LEU A 94 16.40 -12.27 20.86
C LEU A 94 17.83 -12.61 21.31
N VAL A 95 18.76 -11.67 21.20
CA VAL A 95 20.15 -11.84 21.69
C VAL A 95 20.32 -11.41 23.15
N LEU A 96 19.30 -10.78 23.74
CA LEU A 96 19.31 -10.36 25.14
C LEU A 96 18.78 -11.51 26.03
N PRO A 97 19.12 -11.54 27.34
CA PRO A 97 18.62 -12.53 28.29
C PRO A 97 17.15 -12.30 28.68
N VAL A 98 16.26 -12.15 27.69
CA VAL A 98 14.83 -11.97 27.85
C VAL A 98 14.10 -13.20 27.31
N SER A 99 13.21 -13.78 28.11
CA SER A 99 12.46 -14.95 27.66
C SER A 99 11.53 -14.59 26.49
N ARG A 100 11.47 -15.49 25.49
CA ARG A 100 10.62 -15.33 24.30
C ARG A 100 9.14 -15.11 24.64
N SER A 101 8.66 -15.70 25.73
CA SER A 101 7.31 -15.46 26.25
C SER A 101 7.07 -13.99 26.57
N LYS A 102 7.99 -13.34 27.29
CA LYS A 102 7.89 -11.91 27.65
C LYS A 102 7.92 -11.03 26.41
N ILE A 103 8.75 -11.39 25.44
CA ILE A 103 8.83 -10.72 24.14
C ILE A 103 7.50 -10.83 23.38
N THR A 104 6.90 -12.02 23.32
CA THR A 104 5.60 -12.21 22.65
C THR A 104 4.49 -11.40 23.33
N HIS A 105 4.41 -11.41 24.66
CA HIS A 105 3.43 -10.60 25.40
C HIS A 105 3.63 -9.10 25.16
N TYR A 106 4.89 -8.65 25.11
CA TYR A 106 5.20 -7.26 24.78
C TYR A 106 4.66 -6.88 23.39
N VAL A 107 4.90 -7.72 22.37
CA VAL A 107 4.41 -7.49 21.00
C VAL A 107 2.87 -7.43 20.95
N LEU A 108 2.19 -8.35 21.63
CA LEU A 108 0.73 -8.38 21.66
C LEU A 108 0.14 -7.18 22.41
N ASN A 109 0.69 -6.83 23.57
CA ASN A 109 0.20 -5.70 24.36
C ASN A 109 0.45 -4.37 23.63
N LYS A 110 1.58 -4.24 22.93
CA LYS A 110 1.86 -3.08 22.07
C LYS A 110 0.78 -2.91 21.01
N SER A 111 0.29 -4.01 20.45
CA SER A 111 -0.72 -3.94 19.41
C SER A 111 -2.09 -3.44 19.89
N VAL A 112 -2.41 -3.67 21.17
CA VAL A 112 -3.65 -3.17 21.80
C VAL A 112 -3.63 -1.65 21.84
N VAL A 113 -2.48 -1.03 22.08
CA VAL A 113 -2.30 0.43 22.15
C VAL A 113 -2.02 1.05 20.75
N SER A 114 -2.46 0.40 19.68
CA SER A 114 -2.26 0.93 18.32
C SER A 114 -3.28 2.03 18.00
N PHE A 115 -2.89 3.00 17.17
CA PHE A 115 -3.78 4.08 16.68
C PHE A 115 -5.07 3.53 16.08
N PHE A 116 -5.00 2.43 15.34
CA PHE A 116 -6.16 1.79 14.73
C PHE A 116 -7.18 1.28 15.77
N ASN A 117 -6.78 0.94 17.00
CA ASN A 117 -7.73 0.53 18.03
C ASN A 117 -8.42 1.71 18.72
N PHE A 118 -7.75 2.86 18.77
CA PHE A 118 -8.33 4.09 19.30
C PHE A 118 -9.25 4.80 18.29
N LEU A 119 -8.96 4.67 17.00
CA LEU A 119 -9.69 5.39 15.96
C LEU A 119 -11.22 5.13 15.99
N PRO A 120 -11.72 3.88 16.04
CA PRO A 120 -13.15 3.61 16.17
C PRO A 120 -13.80 4.21 17.42
N LEU A 121 -13.06 4.33 18.53
CA LEU A 121 -13.58 4.89 19.78
C LEU A 121 -13.99 6.35 19.62
N PHE A 122 -13.32 7.10 18.74
CA PHE A 122 -13.71 8.48 18.41
C PHE A 122 -15.06 8.57 17.69
N ALA A 123 -15.58 7.48 17.11
CA ALA A 123 -16.94 7.43 16.58
C ALA A 123 -17.92 6.82 17.60
N THR A 124 -17.54 5.70 18.20
CA THR A 124 -18.39 4.91 19.12
C THR A 124 -18.71 5.67 20.41
N ILE A 125 -17.73 6.32 21.04
CA ILE A 125 -17.95 7.01 22.33
C ILE A 125 -18.87 8.23 22.14
N PRO A 126 -18.61 9.17 21.21
CA PRO A 126 -19.52 10.30 21.01
C PRO A 126 -20.93 9.87 20.63
N PHE A 127 -21.09 8.87 19.76
CA PHE A 127 -22.41 8.35 19.42
C PHE A 127 -23.14 7.77 20.64
N GLY A 128 -22.44 6.99 21.48
CA GLY A 128 -23.01 6.48 22.73
C GLY A 128 -23.40 7.61 23.71
N LEU A 129 -22.58 8.66 23.82
CA LEU A 129 -22.94 9.82 24.65
C LEU A 129 -24.19 10.53 24.13
N PHE A 130 -24.36 10.65 22.81
CA PHE A 130 -25.61 11.17 22.22
C PHE A 130 -26.82 10.31 22.56
N LEU A 131 -26.71 8.99 22.48
CA LEU A 131 -27.79 8.09 22.88
C LEU A 131 -28.21 8.30 24.34
N ILE A 132 -27.23 8.46 25.24
CA ILE A 132 -27.51 8.72 26.67
C ILE A 132 -28.26 10.04 26.87
N ASN A 133 -27.90 11.09 26.11
CA ASN A 133 -28.58 12.38 26.16
C ASN A 133 -30.01 12.33 25.62
N GLU A 134 -30.31 11.32 24.80
CA GLU A 134 -31.61 11.10 24.14
C GLU A 134 -32.41 10.00 24.85
N ASP A 135 -32.23 9.88 26.17
CA ASP A 135 -32.96 9.00 27.09
C ASP A 135 -32.79 7.48 26.85
N TYR A 136 -31.75 7.04 26.14
CA TYR A 136 -31.42 5.62 26.08
C TYR A 136 -30.89 5.11 27.44
N ASN A 137 -31.16 3.84 27.75
CA ASN A 137 -30.66 3.21 28.96
C ASN A 137 -29.13 3.25 29.02
N THR A 138 -28.58 3.97 30.00
CA THR A 138 -27.13 4.19 30.15
C THR A 138 -26.34 2.89 30.24
N THR A 139 -26.86 1.89 30.95
CA THR A 139 -26.19 0.58 31.09
C THR A 139 -26.08 -0.13 29.75
N SER A 140 -27.18 -0.18 28.98
CA SER A 140 -27.19 -0.78 27.64
C SER A 140 -26.22 -0.08 26.68
N VAL A 141 -26.14 1.25 26.74
CA VAL A 141 -25.20 2.02 25.91
C VAL A 141 -23.75 1.77 26.32
N ILE A 142 -23.42 1.73 27.60
CA ILE A 142 -22.07 1.41 28.07
C ILE A 142 -21.65 0.00 27.62
N ILE A 143 -22.56 -0.98 27.74
CA ILE A 143 -22.31 -2.36 27.28
C ILE A 143 -22.06 -2.37 25.77
N TRP A 144 -22.83 -1.59 25.00
CA TRP A 144 -22.64 -1.45 23.57
C TRP A 144 -21.26 -0.87 23.22
N ILE A 145 -20.81 0.20 23.90
CA ILE A 145 -19.47 0.79 23.71
C ILE A 145 -18.37 -0.24 24.03
N VAL A 146 -18.51 -0.97 25.15
CA VAL A 146 -17.56 -2.01 25.55
C VAL A 146 -17.52 -3.15 24.51
N LEU A 147 -18.68 -3.58 24.02
CA LEU A 147 -18.79 -4.61 22.99
C LEU A 147 -18.07 -4.20 21.70
N LEU A 148 -18.26 -2.97 21.22
CA LEU A 148 -17.56 -2.48 20.02
C LEU A 148 -16.06 -2.31 20.23
N THR A 149 -15.64 -1.97 21.44
CA THR A 149 -14.23 -1.96 21.82
C THR A 149 -13.63 -3.37 21.74
N ILE A 150 -14.35 -4.38 22.26
CA ILE A 150 -13.95 -5.79 22.16
C ILE A 150 -13.89 -6.24 20.69
N PHE A 151 -14.88 -5.87 19.87
CA PHE A 151 -14.87 -6.18 18.43
C PHE A 151 -13.66 -5.58 17.73
N THR A 152 -13.31 -4.34 18.04
CA THR A 152 -12.11 -3.68 17.49
C THR A 152 -10.83 -4.48 17.84
N LEU A 153 -10.72 -4.98 19.07
CA LEU A 153 -9.59 -5.82 19.49
C LEU A 153 -9.61 -7.23 18.86
N ILE A 154 -10.80 -7.81 18.65
CA ILE A 154 -10.98 -9.07 17.92
C ILE A 154 -10.44 -8.90 16.49
N ILE A 155 -10.84 -7.82 15.79
CA ILE A 155 -10.35 -7.52 14.43
C ILE A 155 -8.83 -7.36 14.44
N ASN A 156 -8.27 -6.64 15.41
CA ASN A 156 -6.83 -6.45 15.55
C ASN A 156 -6.07 -7.78 15.66
N PHE A 157 -6.51 -8.70 16.55
CA PHE A 157 -5.85 -9.99 16.71
C PHE A 157 -6.12 -10.96 15.54
N LEU A 158 -7.31 -10.90 14.94
CA LEU A 158 -7.63 -11.67 13.74
C LEU A 158 -6.72 -11.24 12.57
N ASN A 159 -6.57 -9.92 12.38
CA ASN A 159 -5.68 -9.36 11.37
C ASN A 159 -4.24 -9.90 11.51
N PHE A 160 -3.70 -9.98 12.73
CA PHE A 160 -2.36 -10.52 12.92
C PHE A 160 -2.22 -12.01 12.67
N ILE A 161 -3.26 -12.81 12.94
CA ILE A 161 -3.25 -14.23 12.58
C ILE A 161 -3.21 -14.36 11.06
N ILE A 162 -4.08 -13.62 10.38
CA ILE A 162 -4.14 -13.59 8.92
C ILE A 162 -2.78 -13.16 8.38
N GLU A 163 -2.26 -12.01 8.80
CA GLU A 163 -0.97 -11.48 8.34
C GLU A 163 0.19 -12.45 8.63
N SER A 164 0.22 -13.08 9.81
CA SER A 164 1.27 -14.05 10.13
C SER A 164 1.25 -15.26 9.20
N LYS A 165 0.07 -15.84 8.93
CA LYS A 165 -0.07 -16.97 7.99
C LYS A 165 0.21 -16.53 6.55
N SER A 166 -0.30 -15.35 6.20
CA SER A 166 -0.17 -14.74 4.89
C SER A 166 1.28 -14.34 4.58
N SER A 167 2.08 -13.89 5.53
CA SER A 167 3.46 -13.41 5.32
C SER A 167 4.35 -14.39 4.53
N GLU A 168 4.05 -15.69 4.55
CA GLU A 168 4.84 -16.76 3.93
C GLU A 168 4.65 -16.86 2.41
N THR A 169 3.50 -16.47 1.86
CA THR A 169 3.16 -16.60 0.42
C THR A 169 3.23 -15.27 -0.33
N GLU A 170 3.54 -15.26 -1.63
CA GLU A 170 3.73 -13.99 -2.38
C GLU A 170 2.41 -13.23 -2.63
N LEU A 171 1.29 -13.95 -2.75
CA LEU A 171 -0.05 -13.45 -3.05
C LEU A 171 -1.00 -13.46 -1.85
N SER A 172 -0.45 -13.21 -0.68
CA SER A 172 -1.16 -13.49 0.56
C SER A 172 -2.31 -12.55 0.91
N PHE A 173 -2.46 -11.47 0.13
CA PHE A 173 -3.58 -10.55 0.25
C PHE A 173 -4.81 -11.04 -0.55
N LEU A 174 -4.63 -11.94 -1.53
CA LEU A 174 -5.73 -12.46 -2.33
C LEU A 174 -6.74 -13.28 -1.50
N PRO A 175 -6.33 -14.20 -0.61
CA PRO A 175 -7.31 -14.97 0.17
C PRO A 175 -8.21 -14.08 1.04
N ILE A 176 -7.65 -13.05 1.69
CA ILE A 176 -8.45 -12.15 2.52
C ILE A 176 -9.39 -11.27 1.67
N LEU A 177 -8.94 -10.81 0.51
CA LEU A 177 -9.81 -10.10 -0.44
C LEU A 177 -10.94 -10.99 -0.93
N VAL A 178 -10.64 -12.22 -1.37
CA VAL A 178 -11.64 -13.16 -1.86
C VAL A 178 -12.66 -13.48 -0.77
N ILE A 179 -12.21 -13.76 0.45
CA ILE A 179 -13.11 -14.06 1.58
C ILE A 179 -13.97 -12.83 1.93
N ALA A 180 -13.37 -11.65 2.06
CA ALA A 180 -14.12 -10.43 2.40
C ALA A 180 -15.15 -10.08 1.31
N SER A 181 -14.75 -10.16 0.03
CA SER A 181 -15.63 -9.92 -1.11
C SER A 181 -16.74 -10.97 -1.20
N ALA A 182 -16.44 -12.24 -0.93
CA ALA A 182 -17.45 -13.30 -0.90
C ALA A 182 -18.46 -13.11 0.25
N LEU A 183 -17.99 -12.78 1.46
CA LEU A 183 -18.87 -12.47 2.58
C LEU A 183 -19.75 -11.24 2.30
N PHE A 184 -19.16 -10.20 1.69
CA PHE A 184 -19.91 -9.03 1.25
C PHE A 184 -20.96 -9.40 0.21
N ALA A 185 -20.61 -10.18 -0.82
CA ALA A 185 -21.51 -10.62 -1.88
C ALA A 185 -22.66 -11.49 -1.33
N LEU A 186 -22.35 -12.45 -0.46
CA LEU A 186 -23.37 -13.30 0.18
C LEU A 186 -24.38 -12.48 0.99
N ASN A 187 -23.93 -11.42 1.67
CA ASN A 187 -24.81 -10.49 2.37
C ASN A 187 -25.57 -9.57 1.41
N TYR A 188 -24.90 -9.03 0.39
CA TYR A 188 -25.47 -8.08 -0.57
C TYR A 188 -26.54 -8.72 -1.47
N PHE A 189 -26.31 -9.95 -1.92
CA PHE A 189 -27.30 -10.74 -2.66
C PHE A 189 -28.32 -11.44 -1.75
N GLU A 190 -28.31 -11.14 -0.44
CA GLU A 190 -29.23 -11.67 0.57
C GLU A 190 -29.25 -13.21 0.67
N ILE A 191 -28.23 -13.89 0.14
CA ILE A 191 -28.08 -15.36 0.25
C ILE A 191 -27.89 -15.75 1.73
N VAL A 192 -27.13 -14.95 2.48
CA VAL A 192 -27.00 -15.06 3.94
C VAL A 192 -26.97 -13.66 4.54
N SER A 193 -27.95 -13.32 5.38
CA SER A 193 -28.08 -11.99 6.02
C SER A 193 -27.14 -11.82 7.22
N PHE A 194 -25.82 -11.82 7.00
CA PHE A 194 -24.82 -11.64 8.06
C PHE A 194 -25.01 -10.36 8.87
N SER A 195 -25.40 -9.26 8.22
CA SER A 195 -25.75 -7.99 8.89
C SER A 195 -26.89 -8.16 9.90
N SER A 196 -27.96 -8.89 9.54
CA SER A 196 -29.09 -9.17 10.43
C SER A 196 -28.69 -10.09 11.58
N ILE A 197 -27.92 -11.14 11.30
CA ILE A 197 -27.42 -12.08 12.32
C ILE A 197 -26.57 -11.32 13.35
N LEU A 198 -25.63 -10.50 12.87
CA LEU A 198 -24.74 -9.74 13.75
C LEU A 198 -25.50 -8.67 14.54
N SER A 199 -26.40 -7.93 13.88
CA SER A 199 -27.24 -6.92 14.55
C SER A 199 -28.07 -7.54 15.67
N LYS A 200 -28.72 -8.69 15.42
CA LYS A 200 -29.46 -9.44 16.45
C LYS A 200 -28.55 -9.85 17.61
N ALA A 201 -27.37 -10.40 17.32
CA ALA A 201 -26.42 -10.80 18.36
C ALA A 201 -25.98 -9.61 19.24
N ILE A 202 -25.71 -8.45 18.62
CA ILE A 202 -25.34 -7.22 19.33
C ILE A 202 -26.50 -6.76 20.21
N ASN A 203 -27.71 -6.68 19.66
CA ASN A 203 -28.90 -6.27 20.41
C ASN A 203 -29.18 -7.23 21.59
N SER A 204 -28.99 -8.53 21.41
CA SER A 204 -29.13 -9.49 22.53
C SER A 204 -28.09 -9.27 23.63
N ILE A 205 -26.85 -8.92 23.28
CA ILE A 205 -25.79 -8.64 24.26
C ILE A 205 -26.05 -7.31 24.99
N THR A 206 -26.56 -6.28 24.30
CA THR A 206 -26.86 -4.99 24.95
C THR A 206 -28.05 -5.07 25.90
N GLN A 207 -29.00 -5.96 25.62
CA GLN A 207 -30.15 -6.26 26.49
C GLN A 207 -29.78 -7.20 27.64
N ASN A 208 -28.89 -8.17 27.39
CA ASN A 208 -28.41 -9.12 28.40
C ASN A 208 -26.87 -9.03 28.57
N PRO A 209 -26.39 -8.22 29.54
CA PRO A 209 -24.96 -7.96 29.75
C PRO A 209 -24.12 -9.23 29.97
N VAL A 210 -24.72 -10.29 30.50
CA VAL A 210 -24.01 -11.57 30.78
C VAL A 210 -23.47 -12.19 29.49
N LEU A 211 -24.15 -11.99 28.36
CA LEU A 211 -23.72 -12.50 27.06
C LEU A 211 -22.41 -11.87 26.56
N LEU A 212 -21.95 -10.77 27.17
CA LEU A 212 -20.65 -10.17 26.88
C LEU A 212 -19.47 -11.13 27.15
N ILE A 213 -19.68 -12.18 27.93
CA ILE A 213 -18.68 -13.24 28.14
C ILE A 213 -18.27 -13.94 26.83
N ILE A 214 -19.19 -14.04 25.86
CA ILE A 214 -18.95 -14.71 24.57
C ILE A 214 -17.88 -13.97 23.74
N PRO A 215 -18.04 -12.67 23.40
CA PRO A 215 -17.01 -11.94 22.66
C PRO A 215 -15.71 -11.79 23.46
N VAL A 216 -15.76 -11.72 24.79
CA VAL A 216 -14.55 -11.75 25.64
C VAL A 216 -13.81 -13.09 25.50
N ALA A 217 -14.52 -14.22 25.52
CA ALA A 217 -13.92 -15.54 25.33
C ALA A 217 -13.27 -15.68 23.93
N ILE A 218 -13.92 -15.17 22.88
CA ILE A 218 -13.35 -15.12 21.53
C ILE A 218 -12.06 -14.30 21.52
N LEU A 219 -12.07 -13.11 22.14
CA LEU A 219 -10.90 -12.24 22.23
C LEU A 219 -9.72 -12.95 22.91
N ILE A 220 -9.97 -13.61 24.05
CA ILE A 220 -8.97 -14.38 24.80
C ILE A 220 -8.43 -15.53 23.94
N GLY A 221 -9.30 -16.27 23.25
CA GLY A 221 -8.91 -17.34 22.33
C GLY A 221 -7.97 -16.84 21.23
N LEU A 222 -8.32 -15.73 20.57
CA LEU A 222 -7.49 -15.10 19.54
C LEU A 222 -6.14 -14.60 20.09
N TYR A 223 -6.11 -14.09 21.33
CA TYR A 223 -4.87 -13.69 22.00
C TYR A 223 -3.92 -14.89 22.16
N TYR A 224 -4.42 -16.02 22.69
CA TYR A 224 -3.61 -17.21 22.89
C TYR A 224 -3.16 -17.87 21.57
N LEU A 225 -4.03 -17.87 20.54
CA LEU A 225 -3.65 -18.33 19.21
C LEU A 225 -2.50 -17.49 18.63
N ASN A 226 -2.61 -16.16 18.71
CA ASN A 226 -1.53 -15.26 18.30
C ASN A 226 -0.24 -15.51 19.09
N TYR A 227 -0.34 -15.64 20.41
CA TYR A 227 0.80 -15.93 21.27
C TYR A 227 1.54 -17.20 20.83
N SER A 228 0.79 -18.28 20.57
CA SER A 228 1.35 -19.55 20.09
C SER A 228 2.05 -19.40 18.73
N ILE A 229 1.40 -18.71 17.78
CA ILE A 229 1.95 -18.47 16.43
C ILE A 229 3.24 -17.64 16.50
N ILE A 230 3.25 -16.53 17.23
CA ILE A 230 4.41 -15.64 17.31
C ILE A 230 5.55 -16.31 18.05
N LYS A 231 5.28 -16.96 19.20
CA LYS A 231 6.32 -17.65 19.98
C LYS A 231 7.03 -18.73 19.16
N LYS A 232 6.31 -19.44 18.28
CA LYS A 232 6.90 -20.44 17.35
C LYS A 232 7.78 -19.80 16.26
N LYS A 233 7.59 -18.53 15.92
CA LYS A 233 8.38 -17.80 14.91
C LYS A 233 9.60 -17.08 15.49
N LEU A 234 9.66 -16.86 16.81
CA LEU A 234 10.79 -16.24 17.52
C LEU A 234 11.95 -17.22 17.77
N TYR A 235 12.44 -17.89 16.71
CA TYR A 235 13.68 -18.67 16.74
C TYR A 235 14.69 -18.00 15.81
N ILE A 236 15.92 -17.81 16.28
CA ILE A 236 17.04 -17.29 15.48
C ILE A 236 17.25 -18.23 14.26
N ASP A 237 17.13 -19.53 14.49
CA ASP A 237 17.35 -20.57 13.48
C ASP A 237 16.25 -20.65 12.41
N ALA A 238 15.04 -20.16 12.70
CA ALA A 238 13.98 -20.09 11.69
C ALA A 238 14.35 -19.14 10.54
N SER A 239 15.22 -18.16 10.80
CA SER A 239 15.79 -17.28 9.76
C SER A 239 17.06 -17.84 9.09
N LEU A 240 17.71 -18.83 9.72
CA LEU A 240 18.92 -19.51 9.21
C LEU A 240 18.61 -20.77 8.40
N LYS A 241 17.38 -21.32 8.49
CA LYS A 241 16.91 -22.34 7.54
C LYS A 241 16.80 -21.74 6.15
N LYS A 242 17.94 -21.66 5.45
CA LYS A 242 18.00 -21.49 4.00
C LYS A 242 17.09 -22.58 3.41
N LYS A 243 15.94 -22.19 2.86
CA LYS A 243 15.26 -23.05 1.89
C LYS A 243 16.28 -23.28 0.79
N THR A 244 16.82 -24.48 0.70
CA THR A 244 17.65 -24.94 -0.41
C THR A 244 16.76 -25.04 -1.63
N GLN A 245 16.46 -23.89 -2.25
CA GLN A 245 15.93 -23.86 -3.60
C GLN A 245 17.10 -24.18 -4.52
N VAL A 246 17.01 -25.31 -5.22
CA VAL A 246 17.88 -25.61 -6.35
C VAL A 246 17.77 -24.43 -7.31
N ALA A 247 18.87 -23.71 -7.51
CA ALA A 247 18.88 -22.56 -8.39
C ALA A 247 18.75 -23.06 -9.83
N THR A 248 17.55 -22.97 -10.40
CA THR A 248 17.37 -23.13 -11.84
C THR A 248 17.99 -21.91 -12.52
N THR A 249 19.17 -22.10 -13.09
CA THR A 249 19.83 -21.08 -13.90
C THR A 249 19.15 -21.03 -15.26
N THR A 250 18.21 -20.12 -15.44
CA THR A 250 17.72 -19.78 -16.78
C THR A 250 18.81 -18.98 -17.48
N ASP A 251 19.48 -19.55 -18.48
CA ASP A 251 20.37 -18.77 -19.35
C ASP A 251 19.52 -17.80 -20.17
N MET A 252 19.58 -16.51 -19.82
CA MET A 252 18.87 -15.45 -20.52
C MET A 252 19.63 -15.03 -21.79
N ALA A 253 20.08 -16.01 -22.59
CA ALA A 253 20.96 -15.80 -23.75
C ALA A 253 20.38 -14.82 -24.78
N TRP A 254 19.04 -14.73 -24.87
CA TRP A 254 18.35 -13.77 -25.74
C TRP A 254 18.69 -12.30 -25.43
N THR A 255 19.05 -11.99 -24.19
CA THR A 255 19.43 -10.62 -23.78
C THR A 255 20.78 -10.18 -24.36
N ARG A 256 21.62 -11.10 -24.87
CA ARG A 256 22.91 -10.76 -25.49
C ARG A 256 22.74 -9.86 -26.72
N LYS A 257 21.56 -9.89 -27.36
CA LYS A 257 21.19 -9.00 -28.48
C LYS A 257 21.21 -7.52 -28.12
N PHE A 258 21.19 -7.17 -26.83
CA PHE A 258 21.21 -5.78 -26.36
C PHE A 258 22.64 -5.23 -26.14
N GLY A 259 23.69 -6.00 -26.45
CA GLY A 259 25.09 -5.53 -26.39
C GLY A 259 25.53 -5.15 -24.98
N ASP A 260 26.18 -3.99 -24.82
CA ASP A 260 26.82 -3.54 -23.58
C ASP A 260 25.87 -3.39 -22.39
N ILE A 261 24.56 -3.24 -22.63
CA ILE A 261 23.56 -3.16 -21.55
C ILE A 261 23.06 -4.54 -21.08
N ALA A 262 23.37 -5.61 -21.82
CA ALA A 262 22.87 -6.95 -21.53
C ALA A 262 23.15 -7.45 -20.10
N PRO A 263 24.35 -7.24 -19.52
CA PRO A 263 24.64 -7.68 -18.15
C PRO A 263 23.70 -7.02 -17.12
N PHE A 264 23.42 -5.71 -17.28
CA PHE A 264 22.50 -4.99 -16.41
C PHE A 264 21.05 -5.46 -16.60
N LEU A 265 20.64 -5.68 -17.85
CA LEU A 265 19.28 -6.17 -18.15
C LEU A 265 19.05 -7.56 -17.56
N GLN A 266 20.05 -8.45 -17.63
CA GLN A 266 19.99 -9.76 -16.99
C GLN A 266 19.90 -9.66 -15.48
N LEU A 267 20.66 -8.75 -14.85
CA LEU A 267 20.56 -8.51 -13.42
C LEU A 267 19.15 -8.03 -13.03
N ASP A 268 18.57 -7.12 -13.81
CA ASP A 268 17.21 -6.62 -13.59
C ASP A 268 16.16 -7.71 -13.74
N LEU A 269 16.23 -8.52 -14.80
CA LEU A 269 15.31 -9.64 -15.01
C LEU A 269 15.45 -10.70 -13.93
N LYS A 270 16.68 -11.03 -13.52
CA LYS A 270 16.94 -11.93 -12.37
C LYS A 270 16.40 -11.32 -11.08
N LEU A 271 16.51 -10.01 -10.89
CA LEU A 271 15.96 -9.32 -9.73
C LEU A 271 14.42 -9.41 -9.69
N LEU A 272 13.78 -9.21 -10.85
CA LEU A 272 12.33 -9.35 -11.04
C LEU A 272 11.84 -10.77 -10.76
N TRP A 273 12.54 -11.79 -11.26
CA TRP A 273 12.13 -13.18 -11.11
C TRP A 273 12.51 -13.82 -9.78
N ARG A 274 13.69 -13.53 -9.21
CA ARG A 274 14.22 -14.26 -8.05
C ARG A 274 13.68 -13.75 -6.72
N ASN A 275 13.41 -12.46 -6.62
CA ASN A 275 13.09 -11.82 -5.34
C ASN A 275 11.58 -11.71 -5.14
N LYS A 276 11.14 -11.88 -3.89
CA LYS A 276 9.74 -11.85 -3.50
C LYS A 276 9.09 -10.50 -3.79
N ARG A 277 9.79 -9.40 -3.47
CA ARG A 277 9.29 -8.04 -3.65
C ARG A 277 8.96 -7.75 -5.11
N PRO A 278 9.94 -7.80 -6.04
CA PRO A 278 9.70 -7.37 -7.42
C PRO A 278 8.77 -8.33 -8.17
N ARG A 279 8.80 -9.63 -7.86
CA ARG A 279 7.86 -10.61 -8.43
C ARG A 279 6.41 -10.30 -8.03
N SER A 280 6.17 -9.93 -6.76
CA SER A 280 4.83 -9.50 -6.34
C SER A 280 4.37 -8.21 -7.03
N SER A 281 5.28 -7.33 -7.45
CA SER A 281 4.94 -6.15 -8.27
C SER A 281 4.44 -6.50 -9.66
N ILE A 282 4.88 -7.64 -10.24
CA ILE A 282 4.38 -8.10 -11.54
C ILE A 282 2.87 -8.40 -11.48
N PHE A 283 2.39 -8.97 -10.37
CA PHE A 283 0.96 -9.18 -10.18
C PHE A 283 0.18 -7.87 -10.03
N MET A 284 0.76 -6.85 -9.39
CA MET A 284 0.15 -5.52 -9.33
C MET A 284 0.00 -4.90 -10.73
N ILE A 285 0.90 -5.22 -11.66
CA ILE A 285 0.79 -4.79 -13.05
C ILE A 285 -0.41 -5.48 -13.74
N ILE A 286 -0.61 -6.78 -13.52
CA ILE A 286 -1.76 -7.50 -14.08
C ILE A 286 -3.08 -6.93 -13.55
N ILE A 287 -3.19 -6.73 -12.24
CA ILE A 287 -4.38 -6.09 -11.64
C ILE A 287 -4.53 -4.65 -12.15
N GLY A 288 -3.41 -3.94 -12.29
CA GLY A 288 -3.35 -2.58 -12.81
C GLY A 288 -3.81 -2.47 -14.27
N LEU A 289 -3.58 -3.50 -15.10
CA LEU A 289 -4.12 -3.56 -16.46
C LEU A 289 -5.65 -3.61 -16.44
N LEU A 290 -6.27 -4.24 -15.44
CA LEU A 290 -7.74 -4.31 -15.28
C LEU A 290 -8.34 -3.00 -14.71
N TYR A 291 -7.50 -2.05 -14.29
CA TYR A 291 -7.95 -0.84 -13.62
C TYR A 291 -8.89 0.02 -14.47
N GLY A 292 -8.73 0.00 -15.80
CA GLY A 292 -9.60 0.70 -16.73
C GLY A 292 -11.07 0.27 -16.66
N LEU A 293 -11.35 -0.97 -16.27
CA LEU A 293 -12.71 -1.50 -16.12
C LEU A 293 -13.50 -0.82 -15.00
N PHE A 294 -12.86 -0.14 -14.06
CA PHE A 294 -13.57 0.68 -13.06
C PHE A 294 -14.04 2.03 -13.62
N PHE A 295 -13.39 2.55 -14.66
CA PHE A 295 -13.63 3.89 -15.18
C PHE A 295 -14.47 3.89 -16.45
N TYR A 296 -14.09 3.10 -17.46
CA TYR A 296 -14.73 3.15 -18.78
C TYR A 296 -16.23 2.80 -18.79
N PRO A 297 -16.73 1.80 -18.04
CA PRO A 297 -18.16 1.50 -18.04
C PRO A 297 -18.97 2.44 -17.13
N ASN A 298 -18.34 3.14 -16.19
CA ASN A 298 -19.04 3.89 -15.16
C ASN A 298 -19.60 5.21 -15.73
N PRO A 299 -20.94 5.43 -15.67
CA PRO A 299 -21.59 6.61 -16.24
C PRO A 299 -21.07 7.93 -15.65
N THR A 300 -20.65 7.95 -14.39
CA THR A 300 -20.12 9.16 -13.74
C THR A 300 -18.85 9.69 -14.41
N TYR A 301 -18.02 8.80 -14.98
CA TYR A 301 -16.75 9.19 -15.60
C TYR A 301 -16.82 9.36 -17.12
N LYS A 302 -17.97 9.04 -17.76
CA LYS A 302 -18.10 9.08 -19.22
C LYS A 302 -17.78 10.43 -19.83
N ASP A 303 -18.18 11.51 -19.15
CA ASP A 303 -17.95 12.88 -19.61
C ASP A 303 -16.62 13.47 -19.13
N MET A 304 -15.90 12.77 -18.25
CA MET A 304 -14.61 13.21 -17.70
C MET A 304 -13.44 12.72 -18.56
N VAL A 305 -13.36 13.17 -19.81
CA VAL A 305 -12.29 12.77 -20.77
C VAL A 305 -10.86 12.88 -20.20
N PRO A 306 -10.49 13.90 -19.40
CA PRO A 306 -9.16 13.96 -18.77
C PRO A 306 -8.86 12.78 -17.84
N MET A 307 -9.89 12.18 -17.24
CA MET A 307 -9.75 10.97 -16.41
C MET A 307 -9.28 9.77 -17.25
N PHE A 308 -9.68 9.69 -18.51
CA PHE A 308 -9.21 8.62 -19.39
C PHE A 308 -7.73 8.76 -19.73
N VAL A 309 -7.19 9.98 -19.75
CA VAL A 309 -5.74 10.22 -19.89
C VAL A 309 -4.98 9.72 -18.66
N PHE A 310 -5.51 9.96 -17.46
CA PHE A 310 -4.96 9.39 -16.23
C PHE A 310 -4.90 7.86 -16.32
N VAL A 311 -6.01 7.23 -16.71
CA VAL A 311 -6.09 5.77 -16.86
C VAL A 311 -5.10 5.28 -17.92
N GLY A 312 -5.01 5.94 -19.08
CA GLY A 312 -4.06 5.58 -20.13
C GLY A 312 -2.59 5.68 -19.69
N VAL A 313 -2.22 6.78 -19.02
CA VAL A 313 -0.87 6.98 -18.45
C VAL A 313 -0.57 5.92 -17.42
N PHE A 314 -1.52 5.62 -16.55
CA PHE A 314 -1.37 4.60 -15.52
C PHE A 314 -1.23 3.20 -16.11
N ILE A 315 -2.14 2.76 -16.98
CA ILE A 315 -2.14 1.40 -17.56
C ILE A 315 -0.88 1.16 -18.39
N THR A 316 -0.51 2.09 -19.27
CA THR A 316 0.70 1.94 -20.11
C THR A 316 1.99 2.20 -19.32
N GLY A 317 1.91 2.88 -18.17
CA GLY A 317 3.05 3.26 -17.35
C GLY A 317 3.21 2.45 -16.06
N ILE A 318 2.31 1.52 -15.74
CA ILE A 318 2.25 0.93 -14.39
C ILE A 318 3.56 0.20 -14.01
N PHE A 319 4.21 -0.48 -14.95
CA PHE A 319 5.51 -1.08 -14.72
C PHE A 319 6.56 -0.02 -14.42
N MET A 320 6.70 1.02 -15.25
CA MET A 320 7.73 2.04 -15.05
C MET A 320 7.48 2.88 -13.79
N ILE A 321 6.23 3.11 -13.42
CA ILE A 321 5.88 3.81 -12.18
C ILE A 321 6.30 2.96 -10.98
N ASN A 322 5.97 1.66 -10.97
CA ASN A 322 6.32 0.78 -9.86
C ASN A 322 7.80 0.40 -9.81
N PHE A 323 8.47 0.24 -10.95
CA PHE A 323 9.88 -0.15 -11.00
C PHE A 323 10.79 1.07 -11.01
N GLY A 324 10.52 2.04 -11.89
CA GLY A 324 11.35 3.23 -12.13
C GLY A 324 11.48 4.16 -10.94
N GLN A 325 10.42 4.33 -10.13
CA GLN A 325 10.45 5.20 -8.93
C GLN A 325 11.49 4.76 -7.89
N PHE A 326 11.89 3.47 -7.93
CA PHE A 326 12.83 2.88 -6.98
C PHE A 326 14.19 2.58 -7.62
N ILE A 327 14.52 3.13 -8.78
CA ILE A 327 15.89 3.08 -9.31
C ILE A 327 16.73 4.14 -8.57
N PRO A 328 17.95 3.85 -8.07
CA PRO A 328 18.66 2.58 -8.05
C PRO A 328 18.45 1.79 -6.74
N ALA A 329 17.46 2.14 -5.93
CA ALA A 329 17.17 1.48 -4.65
C ALA A 329 16.91 -0.04 -4.77
N TRP A 330 16.42 -0.54 -5.91
CA TRP A 330 16.37 -1.99 -6.18
C TRP A 330 17.75 -2.67 -6.10
N ASP A 331 18.81 -1.98 -6.51
CA ASP A 331 20.18 -2.48 -6.52
C ASP A 331 20.92 -2.19 -5.20
N SER A 332 20.25 -1.57 -4.22
CA SER A 332 20.88 -1.02 -3.00
C SER A 332 21.76 -2.02 -2.25
N GLY A 333 21.38 -3.30 -2.17
CA GLY A 333 22.13 -4.33 -1.46
C GLY A 333 23.52 -4.65 -2.04
N TYR A 334 23.75 -4.38 -3.33
CA TYR A 334 25.05 -4.57 -4.00
C TYR A 334 25.54 -3.32 -4.71
N TYR A 335 24.89 -2.18 -4.47
CA TYR A 335 25.15 -0.93 -5.18
C TYR A 335 26.61 -0.47 -4.99
N LYS A 336 27.18 -0.63 -3.80
CA LYS A 336 28.60 -0.33 -3.54
C LYS A 336 29.55 -1.13 -4.43
N LEU A 337 29.30 -2.44 -4.56
CA LEU A 337 30.09 -3.30 -5.42
C LEU A 337 29.95 -2.85 -6.88
N LEU A 338 28.71 -2.65 -7.35
CA LEU A 338 28.41 -2.17 -8.70
C LEU A 338 29.18 -0.88 -9.03
N MET A 339 29.19 0.06 -8.08
CA MET A 339 29.83 1.36 -8.22
C MET A 339 31.37 1.36 -8.08
N SER A 340 31.96 0.26 -7.65
CA SER A 340 33.42 0.05 -7.59
C SER A 340 33.99 -0.61 -8.84
N GLN A 341 33.13 -1.23 -9.66
CA GLN A 341 33.54 -1.85 -10.91
C GLN A 341 33.81 -0.78 -11.97
N ASN A 342 34.63 -1.14 -12.97
CA ASN A 342 34.90 -0.31 -14.14
C ASN A 342 33.72 -0.37 -15.14
N ILE A 343 32.56 0.14 -14.71
CA ILE A 343 31.34 0.19 -15.53
C ILE A 343 30.94 1.65 -15.82
N LYS A 344 30.41 1.90 -17.01
CA LYS A 344 29.91 3.24 -17.32
C LYS A 344 28.49 3.40 -16.79
N TYR A 345 28.28 4.44 -15.98
CA TYR A 345 26.96 4.78 -15.42
C TYR A 345 25.90 4.94 -16.53
N LYS A 346 26.32 5.43 -17.70
CA LYS A 346 25.47 5.55 -18.90
C LYS A 346 24.88 4.21 -19.36
N GLU A 347 25.65 3.12 -19.33
CA GLU A 347 25.18 1.79 -19.74
C GLU A 347 24.17 1.23 -18.72
N TYR A 348 24.46 1.40 -17.44
CA TYR A 348 23.53 1.06 -16.36
C TYR A 348 22.18 1.77 -16.52
N LEU A 349 22.17 3.10 -16.72
CA LEU A 349 20.93 3.86 -16.89
C LEU A 349 20.22 3.54 -18.21
N LYS A 350 20.97 3.27 -19.28
CA LYS A 350 20.40 2.87 -20.57
C LYS A 350 19.66 1.53 -20.44
N SER A 351 20.20 0.57 -19.69
CA SER A 351 19.51 -0.69 -19.38
C SER A 351 18.15 -0.45 -18.73
N LYS A 352 18.12 0.40 -17.68
CA LYS A 352 16.88 0.74 -16.97
C LYS A 352 15.86 1.42 -17.88
N TYR A 353 16.32 2.38 -18.69
CA TYR A 353 15.48 3.06 -19.67
C TYR A 353 14.87 2.09 -20.68
N SER A 354 15.69 1.19 -21.24
CA SER A 354 15.23 0.17 -22.19
C SER A 354 14.17 -0.75 -21.59
N LEU A 355 14.35 -1.20 -20.35
CA LEU A 355 13.37 -2.02 -19.65
C LEU A 355 12.02 -1.30 -19.49
N MET A 356 12.03 -0.01 -19.15
CA MET A 356 10.81 0.79 -19.04
C MET A 356 10.11 0.98 -20.40
N ILE A 357 10.85 1.23 -21.49
CA ILE A 357 10.24 1.35 -22.82
C ILE A 357 9.57 0.04 -23.24
N ILE A 358 10.30 -1.07 -23.15
CA ILE A 358 9.78 -2.38 -23.55
C ILE A 358 8.50 -2.69 -22.77
N SER A 359 8.50 -2.39 -21.47
CA SER A 359 7.31 -2.56 -20.64
C SER A 359 6.14 -1.68 -21.07
N ALA A 360 6.38 -0.41 -21.44
CA ALA A 360 5.33 0.51 -21.83
C ALA A 360 4.66 0.09 -23.14
N VAL A 361 5.47 -0.34 -24.12
CA VAL A 361 4.98 -0.86 -25.39
C VAL A 361 4.19 -2.15 -25.18
N ALA A 362 4.71 -3.08 -24.37
CA ALA A 362 4.01 -4.33 -24.07
C ALA A 362 2.66 -4.08 -23.36
N LEU A 363 2.62 -3.16 -22.40
CA LEU A 363 1.39 -2.79 -21.69
C LEU A 363 0.39 -2.07 -22.59
N PHE A 364 0.86 -1.23 -23.52
CA PHE A 364 0.00 -0.65 -24.55
C PHE A 364 -0.65 -1.73 -25.40
N VAL A 365 0.12 -2.70 -25.91
CA VAL A 365 -0.40 -3.83 -26.69
C VAL A 365 -1.44 -4.63 -25.90
N LEU A 366 -1.14 -4.93 -24.63
CA LEU A 366 -2.08 -5.63 -23.75
C LEU A 366 -3.34 -4.81 -23.42
N SER A 367 -3.28 -3.49 -23.57
CA SER A 367 -4.40 -2.59 -23.33
C SER A 367 -5.31 -2.38 -24.57
N ILE A 368 -4.93 -2.90 -25.75
CA ILE A 368 -5.72 -2.80 -26.98
C ILE A 368 -7.18 -3.27 -26.81
N PRO A 369 -7.51 -4.34 -26.05
CA PRO A 369 -8.89 -4.77 -25.86
C PRO A 369 -9.83 -3.68 -25.32
N TYR A 370 -9.31 -2.63 -24.65
CA TYR A 370 -10.11 -1.48 -24.22
C TYR A 370 -10.72 -0.67 -25.37
N VAL A 371 -10.30 -0.89 -26.63
CA VAL A 371 -10.98 -0.39 -27.84
C VAL A 371 -12.48 -0.70 -27.82
N TYR A 372 -12.90 -1.79 -27.18
CA TYR A 372 -14.30 -2.16 -27.00
C TYR A 372 -15.16 -1.01 -26.44
N PHE A 373 -14.59 -0.17 -25.56
CA PHE A 373 -15.29 0.99 -24.97
C PHE A 373 -15.22 2.26 -25.83
N GLY A 374 -14.51 2.21 -26.97
CA GLY A 374 -14.44 3.28 -27.96
C GLY A 374 -13.02 3.51 -28.51
N TRP A 375 -12.92 3.83 -29.80
CA TRP A 375 -11.63 4.09 -30.48
C TRP A 375 -10.81 5.23 -29.84
N LYS A 376 -11.48 6.22 -29.25
CA LYS A 376 -10.82 7.33 -28.53
C LYS A 376 -9.94 6.83 -27.38
N ILE A 377 -10.31 5.73 -26.72
CA ILE A 377 -9.53 5.15 -25.62
C ILE A 377 -8.20 4.59 -26.12
N LEU A 378 -8.21 3.93 -27.29
CA LEU A 378 -6.97 3.45 -27.90
C LEU A 378 -6.03 4.60 -28.26
N LEU A 379 -6.55 5.69 -28.83
CA LEU A 379 -5.76 6.88 -29.13
C LEU A 379 -5.16 7.50 -27.85
N ILE A 380 -5.94 7.56 -26.77
CA ILE A 380 -5.45 8.01 -25.46
C ILE A 380 -4.34 7.09 -24.96
N HIS A 381 -4.51 5.77 -25.03
CA HIS A 381 -3.50 4.81 -24.60
C HIS A 381 -2.21 4.93 -25.41
N PHE A 382 -2.34 5.14 -26.73
CA PHE A 382 -1.20 5.36 -27.60
C PHE A 382 -0.45 6.65 -27.23
N ALA A 383 -1.17 7.76 -27.09
CA ALA A 383 -0.59 9.04 -26.69
C ALA A 383 0.05 8.97 -25.29
N ALA A 384 -0.60 8.30 -24.35
CA ALA A 384 -0.09 8.04 -23.02
C ALA A 384 1.18 7.19 -23.03
N MET A 385 1.24 6.14 -23.86
CA MET A 385 2.45 5.32 -24.05
C MET A 385 3.61 6.18 -24.58
N VAL A 386 3.37 6.99 -25.61
CA VAL A 386 4.39 7.89 -26.19
C VAL A 386 4.88 8.90 -25.16
N TYR A 387 3.97 9.52 -24.41
CA TYR A 387 4.30 10.43 -23.32
C TYR A 387 5.07 9.72 -22.19
N ASN A 388 4.68 8.49 -21.83
CA ASN A 388 5.35 7.69 -20.82
C ASN A 388 6.81 7.38 -21.22
N ILE A 389 7.01 6.96 -22.46
CA ILE A 389 8.34 6.68 -23.03
C ILE A 389 9.18 7.96 -23.12
N GLY A 390 8.58 9.05 -23.60
CA GLY A 390 9.30 10.27 -23.94
C GLY A 390 9.48 11.28 -22.81
N VAL A 391 8.68 11.22 -21.75
CA VAL A 391 8.73 12.18 -20.64
C VAL A 391 8.88 11.45 -19.31
N ASN A 392 7.92 10.59 -18.96
CA ASN A 392 7.86 10.00 -17.61
C ASN A 392 9.08 9.11 -17.31
N SER A 393 9.58 8.35 -18.29
CA SER A 393 10.79 7.54 -18.14
C SER A 393 12.02 8.38 -17.71
N TYR A 394 12.21 9.58 -18.29
CA TYR A 394 13.32 10.47 -17.93
C TYR A 394 13.10 11.15 -16.59
N VAL A 395 11.87 11.57 -16.29
CA VAL A 395 11.50 12.13 -14.98
C VAL A 395 11.76 11.10 -13.88
N LEU A 396 11.41 9.84 -14.10
CA LEU A 396 11.66 8.73 -13.17
C LEU A 396 13.16 8.51 -12.97
N LEU A 397 13.95 8.45 -14.05
CA LEU A 397 15.40 8.26 -13.93
C LEU A 397 16.05 9.44 -13.22
N TYR A 398 15.70 10.67 -13.59
CA TYR A 398 16.19 11.87 -12.92
C TYR A 398 15.84 11.87 -11.43
N GLY A 399 14.57 11.61 -11.12
CA GLY A 399 14.08 11.50 -9.75
C GLY A 399 14.78 10.40 -8.94
N GLY A 400 15.11 9.29 -9.58
CA GLY A 400 15.87 8.20 -8.99
C GLY A 400 17.27 8.60 -8.49
N SER A 401 17.88 9.64 -9.08
CA SER A 401 19.15 10.19 -8.59
C SER A 401 19.06 10.80 -7.18
N PHE A 402 17.84 11.05 -6.68
CA PHE A 402 17.54 11.53 -5.33
C PHE A 402 17.11 10.42 -4.37
N ASN A 403 17.05 9.17 -4.80
CA ASN A 403 16.70 8.05 -3.92
C ASN A 403 17.80 7.79 -2.89
N ARG A 404 17.43 7.73 -1.61
CA ARG A 404 18.35 7.56 -0.46
C ARG A 404 17.92 6.45 0.50
N LYS A 405 16.86 5.70 0.19
CA LYS A 405 16.38 4.62 1.06
C LYS A 405 16.68 3.26 0.44
N GLN A 406 17.21 2.34 1.25
CA GLN A 406 17.40 0.95 0.87
C GLN A 406 16.04 0.24 0.74
N ILE A 407 16.01 -0.80 -0.10
CA ILE A 407 14.85 -1.67 -0.28
C ILE A 407 15.23 -3.09 0.15
N ASP A 408 14.53 -3.63 1.14
CA ASP A 408 14.60 -5.05 1.45
C ASP A 408 13.84 -5.86 0.39
N LEU A 409 14.58 -6.70 -0.34
CA LEU A 409 14.08 -7.55 -1.42
C LEU A 409 13.34 -8.80 -0.91
N THR A 410 13.51 -9.16 0.37
CA THR A 410 12.89 -10.34 1.00
C THR A 410 11.43 -10.11 1.38
N GLN A 411 11.03 -8.85 1.51
CA GLN A 411 9.65 -8.45 1.80
C GLN A 411 8.79 -8.50 0.54
N LYS A 412 7.47 -8.39 0.69
CA LYS A 412 6.54 -8.25 -0.46
C LYS A 412 6.47 -6.79 -0.89
N ALA A 413 6.07 -6.54 -2.14
CA ALA A 413 5.87 -5.18 -2.65
C ALA A 413 4.46 -4.66 -2.35
N ALA A 414 3.45 -5.52 -2.40
CA ALA A 414 2.07 -5.13 -2.14
C ALA A 414 1.93 -4.53 -0.74
N PHE A 415 1.52 -3.25 -0.69
CA PHE A 415 1.27 -2.48 0.54
C PHE A 415 2.47 -2.41 1.50
N ASN A 416 3.69 -2.50 0.95
CA ASN A 416 4.92 -2.26 1.69
C ASN A 416 5.52 -0.91 1.30
N TYR A 417 5.43 0.05 2.21
CA TYR A 417 5.96 1.41 2.02
C TYR A 417 7.45 1.56 2.40
N GLN A 418 8.16 0.46 2.72
CA GLN A 418 9.61 0.49 2.92
C GLN A 418 10.33 0.95 1.66
N GLY A 419 11.28 1.87 1.77
CA GLY A 419 11.93 2.48 0.62
C GLY A 419 11.16 3.66 0.02
N THR A 420 9.87 3.84 0.34
CA THR A 420 9.09 5.01 -0.06
C THR A 420 9.43 6.19 0.85
N GLY A 421 9.98 7.25 0.29
CA GLY A 421 10.24 8.53 0.93
C GLY A 421 9.50 9.67 0.25
N ALA A 422 9.80 10.90 0.65
CA ALA A 422 9.22 12.11 0.06
C ALA A 422 9.49 12.20 -1.46
N VAL A 423 10.64 11.69 -1.91
CA VAL A 423 11.05 11.67 -3.31
C VAL A 423 10.06 10.89 -4.17
N GLN A 424 9.61 9.71 -3.73
CA GLN A 424 8.62 8.89 -4.45
C GLN A 424 7.29 9.61 -4.62
N TRP A 425 6.80 10.30 -3.60
CA TRP A 425 5.56 11.07 -3.67
C TRP A 425 5.72 12.32 -4.54
N LEU A 426 6.84 13.03 -4.39
CA LEU A 426 7.16 14.23 -5.17
C LEU A 426 7.32 13.92 -6.66
N ILE A 427 7.79 12.73 -7.03
CA ILE A 427 7.87 12.28 -8.42
C ILE A 427 6.55 11.66 -8.87
N GLY A 428 5.92 10.85 -8.03
CA GLY A 428 4.75 10.04 -8.37
C GLY A 428 3.49 10.87 -8.66
N PHE A 429 3.21 11.90 -7.85
CA PHE A 429 2.05 12.76 -8.08
C PHE A 429 2.15 13.52 -9.41
N PRO A 430 3.24 14.25 -9.72
CA PRO A 430 3.38 14.91 -11.02
C PRO A 430 3.34 13.94 -12.20
N LEU A 431 3.91 12.75 -12.06
CA LEU A 431 3.94 11.77 -13.15
C LEU A 431 2.54 11.36 -13.61
N LEU A 432 1.59 11.25 -12.67
CA LEU A 432 0.20 10.92 -12.96
C LEU A 432 -0.66 12.15 -13.28
N LEU A 433 -0.43 13.28 -12.61
CA LEU A 433 -1.28 14.48 -12.73
C LEU A 433 -0.86 15.43 -13.85
N ALA A 434 0.44 15.62 -14.10
CA ALA A 434 0.93 16.52 -15.13
C ALA A 434 0.44 16.17 -16.55
N PRO A 435 0.41 14.89 -16.99
CA PRO A 435 -0.14 14.55 -18.30
C PRO A 435 -1.61 14.96 -18.45
N ILE A 436 -2.40 14.86 -17.37
CA ILE A 436 -3.80 15.28 -17.37
C ILE A 436 -3.89 16.78 -17.61
N LEU A 437 -3.09 17.57 -16.89
CA LEU A 437 -3.09 19.03 -17.02
C LEU A 437 -2.60 19.48 -18.42
N ILE A 438 -1.53 18.85 -18.91
CA ILE A 438 -0.96 19.11 -20.23
C ILE A 438 -1.97 18.78 -21.34
N PHE A 439 -2.74 17.71 -21.18
CA PHE A 439 -3.83 17.36 -22.10
C PHE A 439 -5.02 18.32 -21.97
N TYR A 440 -5.41 18.67 -20.74
CA TYR A 440 -6.64 19.40 -20.45
C TYR A 440 -6.67 20.81 -21.05
N LEU A 441 -5.54 21.53 -21.03
CA LEU A 441 -5.44 22.89 -21.57
C LEU A 441 -5.82 22.94 -23.07
N PRO A 442 -5.09 22.31 -23.99
CA PRO A 442 -5.45 22.28 -25.42
C PRO A 442 -6.78 21.57 -25.69
N TYR A 443 -7.16 20.58 -24.89
CA TYR A 443 -8.47 19.93 -24.99
C TYR A 443 -9.62 20.92 -24.78
N LYS A 444 -9.51 21.77 -23.76
CA LYS A 444 -10.56 22.73 -23.39
C LYS A 444 -10.66 23.89 -24.39
N PHE A 445 -9.54 24.37 -24.91
CA PHE A 445 -9.50 25.57 -25.75
C PHE A 445 -9.53 25.30 -27.25
N ILE A 446 -9.18 24.09 -27.70
CA ILE A 446 -9.08 23.76 -29.13
C ILE A 446 -9.95 22.54 -29.45
N SER A 447 -9.48 21.33 -29.13
CA SER A 447 -10.22 20.08 -29.40
C SER A 447 -9.57 18.87 -28.71
N PHE A 448 -10.27 17.74 -28.71
CA PHE A 448 -9.74 16.45 -28.25
C PHE A 448 -8.43 16.06 -28.96
N GLU A 449 -8.38 16.24 -30.27
CA GLU A 449 -7.23 15.93 -31.11
C GLU A 449 -6.04 16.81 -30.75
N ALA A 450 -6.26 18.09 -30.44
CA ALA A 450 -5.20 19.00 -29.98
C ALA A 450 -4.59 18.53 -28.64
N GLY A 451 -5.42 18.05 -27.71
CA GLY A 451 -4.95 17.47 -26.45
C GLY A 451 -4.09 16.22 -26.65
N ILE A 452 -4.56 15.30 -27.48
CA ILE A 452 -3.83 14.08 -27.84
C ILE A 452 -2.51 14.40 -28.54
N ALA A 453 -2.55 15.29 -29.54
CA ALA A 453 -1.38 15.71 -30.30
C ALA A 453 -0.31 16.32 -29.38
N THR A 454 -0.71 17.13 -28.40
CA THR A 454 0.21 17.73 -27.43
C THR A 454 1.00 16.68 -26.64
N LEU A 455 0.32 15.62 -26.16
CA LEU A 455 1.00 14.53 -25.45
C LEU A 455 1.98 13.77 -26.36
N ILE A 456 1.57 13.48 -27.59
CA ILE A 456 2.39 12.78 -28.58
C ILE A 456 3.61 13.62 -28.97
N ILE A 457 3.42 14.92 -29.22
CA ILE A 457 4.49 15.85 -29.58
C ILE A 457 5.51 15.93 -28.44
N LEU A 458 5.07 16.14 -27.19
CA LEU A 458 5.98 16.23 -26.06
C LEU A 458 6.75 14.91 -25.81
N GLY A 459 6.06 13.78 -25.89
CA GLY A 459 6.72 12.48 -25.82
C GLY A 459 7.74 12.30 -26.95
N THR A 460 7.39 12.66 -28.18
CA THR A 460 8.28 12.55 -29.34
C THR A 460 9.50 13.46 -29.20
N ILE A 461 9.32 14.70 -28.74
CA ILE A 461 10.43 15.62 -28.43
C ILE A 461 11.40 14.98 -27.44
N GLY A 462 10.90 14.40 -26.35
CA GLY A 462 11.77 13.74 -25.37
C GLY A 462 12.49 12.50 -25.91
N ILE A 463 11.86 11.75 -26.84
CA ILE A 463 12.53 10.66 -27.57
C ILE A 463 13.65 11.20 -28.47
N ILE A 464 13.41 12.29 -29.22
CA ILE A 464 14.41 12.92 -30.09
C ILE A 464 15.60 13.43 -29.26
N PHE A 465 15.34 14.06 -28.12
CA PHE A 465 16.38 14.59 -27.23
C PHE A 465 16.99 13.54 -26.28
N HIS A 466 16.75 12.25 -26.51
CA HIS A 466 17.22 11.13 -25.68
C HIS A 466 18.69 11.25 -25.28
N GLN A 467 19.59 11.50 -26.22
CA GLN A 467 21.02 11.56 -25.93
C GLN A 467 21.39 12.69 -24.97
N LYS A 468 20.77 13.88 -25.13
CA LYS A 468 21.02 15.04 -24.26
C LYS A 468 20.47 14.79 -22.86
N LEU A 469 19.24 14.30 -22.77
CA LEU A 469 18.58 13.97 -21.49
C LEU A 469 19.35 12.90 -20.72
N MET A 470 19.76 11.81 -21.37
CA MET A 470 20.54 10.75 -20.71
C MET A 470 21.91 11.22 -20.26
N LYS A 471 22.58 12.12 -21.00
CA LYS A 471 23.86 12.72 -20.57
C LYS A 471 23.66 13.54 -19.29
N PHE A 472 22.64 14.40 -19.26
CA PHE A 472 22.29 15.21 -18.09
C PHE A 472 21.98 14.33 -16.87
N ILE A 473 21.11 13.32 -17.04
CA ILE A 473 20.76 12.39 -15.97
C ILE A 473 22.01 11.63 -15.48
N SER A 474 22.84 11.12 -16.38
CA SER A 474 24.07 10.41 -16.00
C SER A 474 25.03 11.28 -15.19
N GLN A 475 25.16 12.57 -15.50
CA GLN A 475 25.97 13.50 -14.72
C GLN A 475 25.40 13.70 -13.31
N GLN A 476 24.07 13.80 -13.18
CA GLN A 476 23.41 13.93 -11.88
C GLN A 476 23.62 12.70 -10.99
N TYR A 477 23.58 11.50 -11.58
CA TYR A 477 23.89 10.26 -10.85
C TYR A 477 25.35 10.21 -10.38
N LEU A 478 26.30 10.64 -11.22
CA LEU A 478 27.70 10.72 -10.84
C LEU A 478 27.90 11.70 -9.67
N ALA A 479 27.28 12.88 -9.72
CA ALA A 479 27.34 13.86 -8.64
C ALA A 479 26.74 13.34 -7.32
N SER A 480 25.72 12.49 -7.41
CA SER A 480 25.04 11.91 -6.24
C SER A 480 25.61 10.56 -5.78
N LYS A 481 26.59 9.99 -6.49
CA LYS A 481 27.10 8.61 -6.31
C LYS A 481 27.44 8.29 -4.86
N TYR A 482 28.32 9.09 -4.23
CA TYR A 482 28.78 8.84 -2.87
C TYR A 482 27.68 9.02 -1.83
N LYS A 483 26.79 10.00 -2.03
CA LYS A 483 25.62 10.21 -1.18
C LYS A 483 24.69 8.99 -1.23
N MET A 484 24.50 8.38 -2.39
CA MET A 484 23.70 7.16 -2.56
C MET A 484 24.35 5.95 -1.88
N ILE A 485 25.66 5.73 -2.07
CA ILE A 485 26.39 4.62 -1.43
C ILE A 485 26.26 4.73 0.10
N SER A 486 26.56 5.89 0.67
CA SER A 486 26.47 6.11 2.12
C SER A 486 25.03 5.94 2.64
N ALA A 487 24.04 6.41 1.89
CA ALA A 487 22.64 6.30 2.30
C ALA A 487 22.12 4.86 2.26
N PHE A 488 22.53 4.04 1.28
CA PHE A 488 22.12 2.63 1.20
C PHE A 488 22.83 1.72 2.22
N GLU A 489 23.93 2.15 2.81
CA GLU A 489 24.58 1.45 3.94
C GLU A 489 23.85 1.70 5.28
N GLN A 490 23.06 2.77 5.37
CA GLN A 490 22.29 3.07 6.58
C GLN A 490 21.04 2.17 6.62
N ASN A 491 21.15 1.05 7.35
CA ASN A 491 20.00 0.20 7.72
C ASN A 491 19.05 1.00 8.63
N THR A 492 18.13 1.77 8.05
CA THR A 492 17.02 2.43 8.78
C THR A 492 15.68 1.84 8.37
#